data_AF-A0A8T5BST9-F1
#
_entry.id   AF-A0A8T5BST9-F1
#
_cell.length_a   1.000
_cell.length_b   1.000
_cell.length_c   1.000
_cell.angle_alpha   90.00
_cell.angle_beta   90.00
_cell.angle_gamma   90.00
#
_symmetry.space_group_name_H-M   'P 1'
#
loop_
_entity.id
_entity.type
_entity.pdbx_description
1 polymer ?
#
loop_
_entity_poly.entity_id
_entity_poly.type
_entity_poly.pdbx_seq_one_letter_code
_entity_poly.pdbx_strand_id
1 'polypeptide(L)'
;MSESEYTKINLNRDLAELLRRFIEDYPEYGYRTLGQFVEDAVRRRMEELHVFELTPRFSHFNIDGNGVKVGDKKLGLKAIQIYFKPDGVLCEYCGISQCEHVKYVLSIPEVRGIIQKRRAEGWKLPETV
;
A
#
# COMPACT_ATOMS: atom_id res chain seq x y z
N MET A 1 -15.00 11.12 22.97
CA MET A 1 -13.58 10.71 23.01
C MET A 1 -13.59 9.22 22.69
N SER A 2 -13.12 8.82 21.51
CA SER A 2 -13.05 7.40 21.13
C SER A 2 -12.11 6.67 22.09
N GLU A 3 -12.53 5.53 22.63
CA GLU A 3 -11.64 4.65 23.41
C GLU A 3 -10.43 4.31 22.54
N SER A 4 -9.27 4.82 22.92
CA SER A 4 -8.01 4.46 22.27
C SER A 4 -7.70 3.01 22.63
N GLU A 5 -7.80 2.11 21.65
CA GLU A 5 -7.39 0.72 21.77
C GLU A 5 -5.86 0.64 21.90
N TYR A 6 -5.37 0.37 23.11
CA TYR A 6 -3.94 0.20 23.37
C TYR A 6 -3.54 -1.27 23.24
N THR A 7 -2.41 -1.52 22.57
CA THR A 7 -1.77 -2.84 22.51
C THR A 7 -0.61 -2.92 23.50
N LYS A 8 -0.46 -4.06 24.20
CA LYS A 8 0.67 -4.29 25.12
C LYS A 8 1.89 -4.77 24.36
N ILE A 9 3.03 -4.12 24.58
CA ILE A 9 4.35 -4.53 24.09
C ILE A 9 5.30 -4.79 25.26
N ASN A 10 6.24 -5.71 25.09
CA ASN A 10 7.30 -5.96 26.07
C ASN A 10 8.55 -5.20 25.66
N LEU A 11 9.14 -4.45 26.61
CA LEU A 11 10.40 -3.74 26.44
C LEU A 11 11.47 -4.39 27.32
N ASN A 12 12.72 -4.40 26.85
CA ASN A 12 13.85 -4.82 27.69
C ASN A 12 13.88 -4.01 28.99
N ARG A 13 14.07 -4.69 30.13
CA ARG A 13 13.98 -4.07 31.46
C ARG A 13 15.02 -2.97 31.68
N ASP A 14 16.26 -3.19 31.27
CA ASP A 14 17.35 -2.24 31.47
C ASP A 14 17.16 -0.99 30.61
N LEU A 15 16.65 -1.17 29.39
CA LEU A 15 16.28 -0.06 28.52
C LEU A 15 15.11 0.75 29.10
N ALA A 16 14.10 0.08 29.64
CA ALA A 16 12.97 0.74 30.29
C ALA A 16 13.42 1.56 31.52
N GLU A 17 14.37 1.03 32.28
CA GLU A 17 14.94 1.71 33.45
C GLU A 17 15.77 2.93 33.06
N LEU A 18 16.62 2.80 32.03
CA LEU A 18 17.39 3.93 31.50
C LEU A 18 16.48 5.05 31.02
N LEU A 19 15.38 4.71 30.32
CA LEU A 19 14.41 5.69 29.85
C LEU A 19 13.65 6.36 31.00
N ARG A 20 13.31 5.63 32.07
CA ARG A 20 12.72 6.24 33.28
C ARG A 20 13.64 7.28 33.90
N ARG A 21 14.92 6.93 34.09
CA ARG A 21 15.92 7.87 34.61
C ARG A 21 16.05 9.10 33.72
N PHE A 22 16.12 8.92 32.40
CA PHE A 22 16.16 10.04 31.47
C PHE A 22 14.95 10.98 31.61
N ILE A 23 13.74 10.43 31.75
CA ILE A 23 12.51 11.23 31.92
C ILE A 23 12.53 12.00 33.24
N GLU A 24 13.06 11.41 34.30
CA GLU A 24 13.19 12.04 35.63
C GLU A 24 14.28 13.12 35.66
N ASP A 25 15.45 12.82 35.08
CA ASP A 25 16.65 13.67 35.12
C ASP A 25 16.56 14.86 34.15
N TYR A 26 15.78 14.73 33.07
CA TYR A 26 15.69 15.74 32.00
C TYR A 26 14.23 16.11 31.65
N PRO A 27 13.47 16.70 32.59
CA PRO A 27 12.07 17.05 32.38
C PRO A 27 11.85 18.12 31.31
N GLU A 28 12.87 18.90 30.95
CA GLU A 28 12.84 19.91 29.89
C GLU A 28 12.53 19.34 28.50
N TYR A 29 12.74 18.03 28.29
CA TYR A 29 12.35 17.35 27.05
C TYR A 29 10.85 17.04 26.98
N GLY A 30 10.09 17.28 28.06
CA GLY A 30 8.62 17.27 28.05
C GLY A 30 7.97 15.88 28.07
N TYR A 31 8.72 14.81 28.24
CA TYR A 31 8.18 13.46 28.41
C TYR A 31 7.71 13.24 29.85
N ARG A 32 6.54 12.61 30.02
CA ARG A 32 5.96 12.30 31.34
C ARG A 32 5.91 10.81 31.64
N THR A 33 5.92 9.99 30.59
CA THR A 33 5.79 8.54 30.71
C THR A 33 6.67 7.82 29.70
N LEU A 34 7.04 6.59 30.04
CA LEU A 34 7.76 5.69 29.13
C LEU A 34 6.99 5.50 27.81
N GLY A 35 5.66 5.36 27.90
CA GLY A 35 4.80 5.18 26.73
C GLY A 35 4.89 6.35 25.75
N GLN A 36 4.84 7.58 26.27
CA GLN A 36 4.95 8.79 25.44
C GLN A 36 6.30 8.85 24.71
N PHE A 37 7.40 8.53 25.39
CA PHE A 37 8.72 8.50 24.78
C PHE A 37 8.81 7.44 23.69
N VAL A 38 8.34 6.22 23.98
CA VAL A 38 8.37 5.10 23.04
C VAL A 38 7.48 5.36 21.82
N GLU A 39 6.29 5.91 22.01
CA GLU A 39 5.40 6.28 20.89
C GLU A 39 6.04 7.29 19.96
N ASP A 40 6.67 8.34 20.50
CA ASP A 40 7.39 9.35 19.69
C ASP A 40 8.57 8.72 18.94
N ALA A 41 9.39 7.91 19.62
CA ALA A 41 10.52 7.23 19.00
C ALA A 41 10.08 6.27 17.88
N VAL A 42 9.01 5.51 18.09
CA VAL A 42 8.43 4.62 17.08
C VAL A 42 7.88 5.44 15.91
N ARG A 43 7.16 6.54 16.16
CA ARG A 43 6.63 7.40 15.10
C ARG A 43 7.73 7.98 14.22
N ARG A 44 8.80 8.51 14.82
CA ARG A 44 9.97 9.00 14.06
C ARG A 44 10.59 7.90 13.21
N ARG A 45 10.73 6.69 13.78
CA ARG A 45 11.27 5.55 13.03
C ARG A 45 10.34 5.12 11.88
N MET A 46 9.02 5.21 12.08
CA MET A 46 8.03 4.97 11.04
C MET A 46 8.10 6.02 9.93
N GLU A 47 8.34 7.29 10.25
CA GLU A 47 8.58 8.36 9.26
C GLU A 47 9.87 8.10 8.47
N GLU A 48 10.99 7.82 9.14
CA GLU A 48 12.27 7.50 8.50
C GLU A 48 12.19 6.30 7.55
N LEU A 49 11.39 5.30 7.91
CA LEU A 49 11.21 4.09 7.11
C LEU A 49 10.04 4.20 6.13
N HIS A 50 9.42 5.38 6.00
CA HIS A 50 8.24 5.62 5.16
C HIS A 50 7.11 4.62 5.42
N VAL A 51 6.96 4.16 6.67
CA VAL A 51 5.93 3.19 7.09
C VAL A 51 4.52 3.77 6.90
N PHE A 52 4.36 5.08 7.12
CA PHE A 52 3.10 5.78 6.84
C PHE A 52 2.76 5.84 5.33
N GLU A 53 3.73 5.56 4.46
CA GLU A 53 3.57 5.48 3.01
C GLU A 53 3.45 4.03 2.50
N LEU A 54 3.35 3.04 3.40
CA LEU A 54 3.03 1.62 3.08
C LEU A 54 1.59 1.44 2.56
N THR A 55 1.14 2.38 1.76
CA THR A 55 0.09 2.16 0.78
C THR A 55 0.52 1.07 -0.21
N PRO A 56 -0.41 0.28 -0.73
CA PRO A 56 -0.13 -0.66 -1.82
C PRO A 56 0.60 0.06 -2.96
N ARG A 57 1.67 -0.57 -3.48
CA ARG A 57 2.45 -0.05 -4.62
C ARG A 57 1.53 0.33 -5.79
N PHE A 58 0.56 -0.54 -6.06
CA PHE A 58 -0.44 -0.35 -7.09
C PHE A 58 -1.77 0.10 -6.50
N SER A 59 -2.38 1.10 -7.13
CA SER A 59 -3.79 1.43 -6.95
C SER A 59 -4.53 1.20 -8.26
N HIS A 60 -5.84 0.94 -8.21
CA HIS A 60 -6.68 0.91 -9.40
C HIS A 60 -7.91 1.78 -9.20
N PHE A 61 -8.43 2.32 -10.29
CA PHE A 61 -9.66 3.10 -10.35
C PHE A 61 -10.22 3.05 -11.76
N ASN A 62 -11.49 3.42 -11.93
CA ASN A 62 -12.19 3.38 -13.23
C ASN A 62 -12.07 2.03 -13.93
N ILE A 63 -12.64 0.99 -13.33
CA ILE A 63 -12.74 -0.33 -13.95
C ILE A 63 -13.96 -0.32 -14.89
N ASP A 64 -13.73 -0.57 -16.17
CA ASP A 64 -14.80 -0.65 -17.17
C ASP A 64 -14.55 -1.75 -18.21
N GLY A 65 -15.48 -1.90 -19.15
CA GLY A 65 -15.43 -2.93 -20.18
C GLY A 65 -14.29 -2.80 -21.19
N ASN A 66 -13.55 -1.68 -21.18
CA ASN A 66 -12.45 -1.38 -22.09
C ASN A 66 -11.10 -1.29 -21.36
N GLY A 67 -11.07 -1.34 -20.03
CA GLY A 67 -9.82 -1.35 -19.29
C GLY A 67 -9.92 -0.91 -17.83
N VAL A 68 -8.75 -0.63 -17.25
CA VAL A 68 -8.58 -0.18 -15.86
C VAL A 68 -7.50 0.89 -15.80
N LYS A 69 -7.71 1.94 -15.00
CA LYS A 69 -6.62 2.87 -14.66
C LYS A 69 -5.87 2.37 -13.43
N VAL A 70 -4.54 2.35 -13.54
CA VAL A 70 -3.65 1.90 -12.47
C VAL A 70 -2.72 3.05 -12.06
N GLY A 71 -2.50 3.24 -10.76
CA GLY A 71 -1.39 4.02 -10.25
C GLY A 71 -0.23 3.10 -9.87
N ASP A 72 1.02 3.49 -10.15
CA ASP A 72 2.23 2.80 -9.69
C ASP A 72 3.12 3.78 -8.93
N LYS A 73 3.13 3.65 -7.61
CA LYS A 73 3.91 4.52 -6.73
C LYS A 73 5.41 4.38 -6.95
N LYS A 74 5.88 3.17 -7.29
CA LYS A 74 7.31 2.91 -7.53
C LYS A 74 7.85 3.75 -8.70
N LEU A 75 6.99 4.02 -9.70
CA LEU A 75 7.33 4.77 -10.90
C LEU A 75 6.84 6.23 -10.85
N GLY A 76 6.21 6.66 -9.75
CA GLY A 76 5.59 7.99 -9.65
C GLY A 76 4.39 8.19 -10.58
N LEU A 77 3.81 7.11 -11.11
CA LEU A 77 2.72 7.16 -12.08
C LEU A 77 1.39 7.25 -11.36
N LYS A 78 0.69 8.37 -11.51
CA LYS A 78 -0.61 8.61 -10.85
C LYS A 78 -1.78 7.90 -11.54
N ALA A 79 -1.70 7.74 -12.87
CA ALA A 79 -2.72 7.10 -13.68
C ALA A 79 -2.11 6.59 -14.99
N ILE A 80 -2.19 5.30 -15.25
CA ILE A 80 -1.89 4.67 -16.54
C ILE A 80 -3.06 3.80 -16.96
N GLN A 81 -3.40 3.83 -18.25
CA GLN A 81 -4.48 3.01 -18.76
C GLN A 81 -3.98 1.61 -19.11
N ILE A 82 -4.65 0.58 -18.60
CA ILE A 82 -4.52 -0.79 -19.08
C ILE A 82 -5.73 -1.06 -19.98
N TYR A 83 -5.47 -1.24 -21.27
CA TYR A 83 -6.52 -1.44 -22.27
C TYR A 83 -6.85 -2.92 -22.41
N PHE A 84 -8.14 -3.22 -22.40
CA PHE A 84 -8.67 -4.47 -22.90
C PHE A 84 -9.04 -4.27 -24.37
N LYS A 85 -8.45 -5.07 -25.26
CA LYS A 85 -8.68 -5.04 -26.70
C LYS A 85 -9.11 -6.42 -27.19
N PRO A 86 -9.78 -6.53 -28.35
CA PRO A 86 -10.20 -7.82 -28.90
C PRO A 86 -9.04 -8.81 -29.10
N ASP A 87 -7.84 -8.31 -29.35
CA ASP A 87 -6.62 -9.07 -29.60
C ASP A 87 -5.73 -9.27 -28.36
N GLY A 88 -6.07 -8.67 -27.21
CA GLY A 88 -5.32 -8.86 -25.96
C GLY A 88 -5.40 -7.69 -25.00
N VAL A 89 -4.44 -7.63 -24.07
CA VAL A 89 -4.32 -6.55 -23.07
C VAL A 89 -3.07 -5.74 -23.35
N LEU A 90 -3.14 -4.41 -23.19
CA LEU A 90 -2.01 -3.52 -23.43
C LEU A 90 -1.85 -2.52 -22.30
N CYS A 91 -0.65 -2.42 -21.73
CA CYS A 91 -0.30 -1.32 -20.83
C CYS A 91 0.11 -0.08 -21.64
N GLU A 92 -0.54 1.06 -21.38
CA GLU A 92 -0.22 2.35 -22.02
C GLU A 92 1.23 2.77 -21.77
N TYR A 93 1.73 2.57 -20.56
CA TYR A 93 3.08 3.00 -20.17
C TYR A 93 4.17 2.05 -20.67
N CYS A 94 4.00 0.73 -20.51
CA CYS A 94 5.01 -0.24 -20.90
C CYS A 94 4.96 -0.62 -22.38
N GLY A 95 3.83 -0.36 -23.07
CA GLY A 95 3.63 -0.73 -24.48
C GLY A 95 3.57 -2.25 -24.73
N ILE A 96 3.48 -3.06 -23.67
CA ILE A 96 3.50 -4.53 -23.75
C ILE A 96 2.32 -5.14 -22.99
N SER A 97 2.00 -6.39 -23.34
CA SER A 97 0.91 -7.18 -22.73
C SER A 97 1.35 -7.99 -21.50
N GLN A 98 2.66 -8.04 -21.22
CA GLN A 98 3.24 -8.76 -20.10
C GLN A 98 4.12 -7.83 -19.26
N CYS A 99 3.52 -7.05 -18.37
CA CYS A 99 4.23 -6.23 -17.38
C CYS A 99 3.63 -6.40 -15.99
N GLU A 100 4.28 -5.81 -14.97
CA GLU A 100 3.78 -5.82 -13.59
C GLU A 100 2.38 -5.18 -13.48
N HIS A 101 2.08 -4.14 -14.28
CA HIS A 101 0.76 -3.49 -14.27
C HIS A 101 -0.34 -4.39 -14.81
N VAL A 102 -0.10 -5.13 -15.90
CA VAL A 102 -1.07 -6.09 -16.44
C VAL A 102 -1.29 -7.24 -15.47
N LYS A 103 -0.21 -7.80 -14.89
CA LYS A 103 -0.31 -8.86 -13.87
C LYS A 103 -1.15 -8.41 -12.68
N TYR A 104 -0.96 -7.19 -12.22
CA TYR A 104 -1.77 -6.59 -11.16
C TYR A 104 -3.25 -6.49 -11.57
N VAL A 105 -3.56 -5.93 -12.75
CA VAL A 105 -4.94 -5.80 -13.24
C VAL A 105 -5.65 -7.16 -13.35
N LEU A 106 -4.95 -8.19 -13.83
CA LEU A 106 -5.49 -9.53 -13.95
C LEU A 106 -5.74 -10.22 -12.60
N SER A 107 -5.14 -9.72 -11.51
CA SER A 107 -5.39 -10.20 -10.14
C SER A 107 -6.59 -9.53 -9.47
N ILE A 108 -7.18 -8.48 -10.07
CA ILE A 108 -8.30 -7.75 -9.49
C ILE A 108 -9.59 -8.57 -9.66
N PRO A 109 -10.34 -8.85 -8.57
CA PRO A 109 -11.55 -9.67 -8.65
C PRO A 109 -12.62 -9.14 -9.62
N GLU A 110 -12.82 -7.82 -9.66
CA GLU A 110 -13.80 -7.16 -10.54
C GLU A 110 -13.46 -7.34 -12.03
N VAL A 111 -12.16 -7.36 -12.36
CA VAL A 111 -11.67 -7.52 -13.74
C VAL A 111 -11.98 -8.91 -14.29
N ARG A 112 -12.03 -9.94 -13.43
CA ARG A 112 -12.34 -11.32 -13.83
C ARG A 112 -13.70 -11.42 -14.54
N GLY A 113 -14.74 -10.79 -13.99
CA GLY A 113 -16.07 -10.80 -14.60
C GLY A 113 -16.09 -10.12 -15.98
N ILE A 114 -15.35 -9.02 -16.13
CA ILE A 114 -15.24 -8.28 -17.38
C ILE A 114 -14.53 -9.12 -18.45
N ILE A 115 -13.38 -9.71 -18.10
CA ILE A 115 -12.59 -10.53 -19.02
C ILE A 115 -13.38 -11.74 -19.48
N GLN A 116 -14.08 -12.44 -18.57
CA GLN A 116 -14.91 -13.59 -18.93
C GLN A 116 -16.02 -13.22 -19.91
N LYS A 117 -16.72 -12.11 -19.66
CA LYS A 117 -17.76 -11.60 -20.56
C LYS A 117 -17.20 -11.26 -21.95
N ARG A 118 -16.07 -10.56 -22.02
CA ARG A 118 -15.41 -10.22 -23.29
C ARG A 118 -14.90 -11.44 -24.05
N ARG A 119 -14.39 -12.46 -23.36
CA ARG A 119 -14.00 -13.73 -24.00
C ARG A 119 -15.20 -14.45 -24.61
N ALA A 120 -16.37 -14.42 -23.95
CA ALA A 120 -17.61 -14.95 -24.53
C ALA A 120 -18.06 -14.16 -25.78
N GLU A 121 -17.75 -12.87 -25.86
CA GLU A 121 -17.94 -12.02 -27.04
C GLU A 121 -16.88 -12.24 -28.14
N GLY A 122 -15.95 -13.19 -27.96
CA GLY A 122 -14.94 -13.58 -28.95
C GLY A 122 -13.57 -12.92 -28.79
N TRP A 123 -13.33 -12.18 -27.69
CA TRP A 123 -12.05 -11.50 -27.46
C TRP A 123 -10.97 -12.47 -26.97
N LYS A 124 -9.73 -12.27 -27.43
CA LYS A 124 -8.55 -13.09 -27.08
C LYS A 124 -7.82 -12.53 -25.86
N LEU A 125 -8.54 -12.36 -24.77
CA LEU A 125 -7.99 -11.85 -23.52
C LEU A 125 -7.28 -12.96 -22.71
N PRO A 126 -6.21 -12.63 -21.96
CA PRO A 126 -5.49 -13.56 -21.11
C PRO A 126 -6.34 -14.02 -19.91
N GLU A 127 -5.94 -15.14 -19.30
CA GLU A 127 -6.56 -15.64 -18.08
C GLU A 127 -6.22 -14.75 -16.88
N THR A 128 -7.20 -14.54 -16.02
CA THR A 128 -7.01 -13.91 -14.71
C THR A 128 -6.42 -14.91 -13.74
N VAL A 129 -5.48 -14.45 -12.90
CA VAL A 129 -4.84 -15.26 -11.85
C VAL A 129 -5.70 -15.26 -10.58
#